data_AF-A0A7Z0RUL7-F1
#
_entry.id   AF-A0A7Z0RUL7-F1
#
_cell.length_a   1.000
_cell.length_b   1.000
_cell.length_c   1.000
_cell.angle_alpha   90.00
_cell.angle_beta   90.00
_cell.angle_gamma   90.00
#
_symmetry.space_group_name_H-M   'P 1'
#
loop_
_entity.id
_entity.type
_entity.pdbx_description
1 polymer ?
#
loop_
_entity_poly.entity_id
_entity_poly.type
_entity_poly.pdbx_seq_one_letter_code
_entity_poly.pdbx_strand_id
1 'polypeptide(L)'
;MAIRTAGYYWVMYGQEWEPGFWSDDHWALIGEQETVVDDDLSLIGPRIVPPNQHELFPLEKPSLMTASTKEEQISYIDDAKKRMEKHHAYPPTDNDWGLFCYTDASPGIGGGVGAFYWFSSREDVFSFICQVLPFHSSGHSYDNPHLKQRQLGVIVEAMRIGAISEAEGLSQLNKALVNVCQITWWGTLHSLTQGDSPFAREVVDAFEAQHMATIELPLTDAQRQEWLAFLSEYGL
;
A
#
# COMPACT_ATOMS: atom_id res chain seq x y z
N MET A 1 -8.76 -25.80 -22.49
CA MET A 1 -8.80 -25.75 -21.02
C MET A 1 -7.51 -25.08 -20.58
N ALA A 2 -7.58 -23.88 -20.01
CA ALA A 2 -6.38 -23.20 -19.53
C ALA A 2 -5.84 -23.98 -18.32
N ILE A 3 -4.56 -24.33 -18.32
CA ILE A 3 -3.90 -24.91 -17.14
C ILE A 3 -3.86 -23.82 -16.09
N ARG A 4 -4.58 -24.00 -14.98
CA ARG A 4 -4.63 -23.04 -13.87
C ARG A 4 -3.64 -23.49 -12.81
N THR A 5 -2.72 -22.62 -12.46
CA THR A 5 -1.81 -22.77 -11.31
C THR A 5 -2.51 -22.33 -10.04
N ALA A 6 -2.20 -22.95 -8.91
CA ALA A 6 -2.68 -22.45 -7.62
C ALA A 6 -2.17 -21.03 -7.39
N GLY A 7 -3.05 -20.11 -6.98
CA GLY A 7 -2.68 -18.71 -6.89
C GLY A 7 -3.85 -17.78 -6.58
N TYR A 8 -3.52 -16.52 -6.33
CA TYR A 8 -4.48 -15.46 -6.11
C TYR A 8 -4.83 -14.77 -7.43
N TYR A 9 -6.12 -14.53 -7.63
CA TYR A 9 -6.67 -13.95 -8.84
C TYR A 9 -7.77 -12.95 -8.48
N TRP A 10 -8.05 -12.02 -9.39
CA TRP A 10 -9.32 -11.33 -9.41
C TRP A 10 -10.31 -12.19 -10.18
N VAL A 11 -11.44 -12.50 -9.55
CA VAL A 11 -12.53 -13.30 -10.12
C VAL A 11 -13.79 -12.47 -10.20
N MET A 12 -14.47 -12.53 -11.34
CA MET A 12 -15.79 -11.92 -11.50
C MET A 12 -16.83 -12.80 -10.82
N TYR A 13 -17.34 -12.38 -9.67
CA TYR A 13 -18.44 -13.03 -8.99
C TYR A 13 -19.70 -12.16 -9.08
N GLY A 14 -20.73 -12.65 -9.78
CA GLY A 14 -21.87 -11.81 -10.14
C GLY A 14 -21.48 -10.70 -11.13
N GLN A 15 -21.63 -9.43 -10.70
CA GLN A 15 -21.24 -8.23 -11.49
C GLN A 15 -20.05 -7.47 -10.87
N GLU A 16 -19.40 -8.04 -9.84
CA GLU A 16 -18.33 -7.39 -9.10
C GLU A 16 -17.02 -8.21 -9.20
N TRP A 17 -15.88 -7.51 -9.11
CA TRP A 17 -14.56 -8.14 -9.07
C TRP A 17 -14.19 -8.43 -7.63
N GLU A 18 -13.99 -9.70 -7.32
CA GLU A 18 -13.65 -10.20 -5.99
C GLU A 18 -12.25 -10.82 -5.99
N PRO A 19 -11.46 -10.67 -4.92
CA PRO A 19 -10.25 -11.45 -4.77
C PRO A 19 -10.62 -12.92 -4.54
N GLY A 20 -10.00 -13.82 -5.29
CA GLY A 20 -10.18 -15.25 -5.15
C GLY A 20 -8.87 -16.01 -5.17
N PHE A 21 -8.89 -17.18 -4.56
CA PHE A 21 -7.79 -18.12 -4.56
C PHE A 21 -8.22 -19.36 -5.34
N TRP A 22 -7.43 -19.75 -6.33
CA TRP A 22 -7.61 -21.03 -7.03
C TRP A 22 -6.67 -22.06 -6.41
N SER A 23 -7.21 -23.20 -5.99
CA SER A 23 -6.44 -24.37 -5.54
C SER A 23 -7.26 -25.63 -5.71
N ASP A 24 -6.59 -26.75 -5.98
CA ASP A 24 -7.20 -28.09 -6.04
C ASP A 24 -8.46 -28.14 -6.92
N ASP A 25 -8.43 -27.43 -8.05
CA ASP A 25 -9.52 -27.28 -9.01
C ASP A 25 -10.78 -26.53 -8.53
N HIS A 26 -10.69 -25.73 -7.46
CA HIS A 26 -11.82 -24.94 -6.95
C HIS A 26 -11.45 -23.47 -6.71
N TRP A 27 -12.46 -22.61 -6.71
CA TRP A 27 -12.37 -21.21 -6.30
C TRP A 27 -12.78 -21.01 -4.85
N ALA A 28 -11.94 -20.30 -4.09
CA ALA A 28 -12.29 -19.73 -2.81
C ALA A 28 -12.33 -18.20 -2.96
N LEU A 29 -13.50 -17.59 -2.80
CA LEU A 29 -13.60 -16.13 -2.71
C LEU A 29 -13.07 -15.67 -1.36
N ILE A 30 -12.29 -14.59 -1.37
CA ILE A 30 -11.64 -14.03 -0.19
C ILE A 30 -12.50 -12.86 0.28
N GLY A 31 -13.60 -13.16 0.96
CA GLY A 31 -14.52 -12.18 1.58
C GLY A 31 -14.70 -12.40 3.09
N GLU A 32 -15.48 -11.55 3.75
CA GLU A 32 -15.78 -11.65 5.20
C GLU A 32 -16.53 -12.94 5.60
N GLN A 33 -17.15 -13.61 4.63
CA GLN A 33 -17.71 -14.95 4.77
C GLN A 33 -17.09 -15.84 3.68
N GLU A 34 -16.43 -16.93 4.08
CA GLU A 34 -15.91 -17.93 3.15
C GLU A 34 -17.10 -18.60 2.43
N THR A 35 -17.51 -18.06 1.28
CA THR A 35 -18.32 -18.80 0.32
C THR A 35 -17.41 -19.51 -0.66
N VAL A 36 -17.31 -20.83 -0.53
CA VAL A 36 -16.81 -21.70 -1.59
C VAL A 36 -17.85 -21.66 -2.71
N VAL A 37 -17.46 -21.15 -3.88
CA VAL A 37 -18.36 -21.05 -5.04
C VAL A 37 -17.90 -22.06 -6.07
N ASP A 38 -18.80 -23.00 -6.39
CA ASP A 38 -18.55 -24.08 -7.33
C ASP A 38 -18.61 -23.57 -8.78
N ASP A 39 -17.53 -23.85 -9.52
CA ASP A 39 -17.24 -23.84 -10.97
C ASP A 39 -17.83 -22.84 -12.00
N ASP A 40 -18.80 -21.99 -11.69
CA ASP A 40 -19.47 -21.10 -12.68
C ASP A 40 -18.96 -19.64 -12.68
N LEU A 41 -17.67 -19.43 -12.40
CA LEU A 41 -17.02 -18.12 -12.48
C LEU A 41 -16.47 -17.85 -13.89
N SER A 42 -17.14 -16.97 -14.64
CA SER A 42 -16.72 -16.58 -16.00
C SER A 42 -15.58 -15.54 -15.98
N LEU A 43 -14.39 -15.93 -16.42
CA LEU A 43 -13.24 -15.04 -16.64
C LEU A 43 -13.45 -14.22 -17.93
N ILE A 44 -13.58 -12.90 -17.84
CA ILE A 44 -13.49 -11.99 -18.99
C ILE A 44 -12.40 -10.92 -18.74
N GLY A 45 -11.13 -11.32 -18.92
CA GLY A 45 -9.92 -10.51 -19.24
C GLY A 45 -9.32 -9.57 -18.17
N PRO A 46 -8.06 -9.06 -18.34
CA PRO A 46 -6.94 -9.56 -19.15
C PRO A 46 -5.89 -10.30 -18.28
N ARG A 47 -5.15 -11.21 -18.92
CA ARG A 47 -3.93 -11.90 -18.44
C ARG A 47 -4.06 -12.62 -17.09
N ILE A 48 -4.19 -13.94 -17.21
CA ILE A 48 -3.61 -14.90 -16.27
C ILE A 48 -2.29 -14.33 -15.75
N VAL A 49 -2.21 -14.04 -14.47
CA VAL A 49 -0.93 -13.87 -13.77
C VAL A 49 -0.49 -15.28 -13.45
N PRO A 50 0.35 -15.93 -14.26
CA PRO A 50 1.01 -17.13 -13.78
C PRO A 50 1.83 -16.69 -12.56
N PRO A 51 1.73 -17.39 -11.41
CA PRO A 51 2.67 -17.17 -10.33
C PRO A 51 4.05 -17.51 -10.90
N ASN A 52 4.83 -16.48 -11.21
CA ASN A 52 6.26 -16.71 -11.40
C ASN A 52 6.82 -17.04 -10.02
N GLN A 53 6.97 -18.35 -9.84
CA GLN A 53 8.03 -19.02 -9.10
C GLN A 53 7.97 -18.86 -7.57
N HIS A 54 7.46 -19.92 -6.93
CA HIS A 54 8.04 -20.71 -5.82
C HIS A 54 8.88 -20.07 -4.68
N GLU A 55 9.15 -18.77 -4.66
CA GLU A 55 10.06 -18.13 -3.70
C GLU A 55 9.45 -16.93 -2.95
N LEU A 56 8.30 -16.39 -3.39
CA LEU A 56 7.76 -15.15 -2.82
C LEU A 56 6.89 -15.32 -1.56
N PHE A 57 6.51 -16.56 -1.25
CA PHE A 57 5.90 -16.90 0.04
C PHE A 57 6.58 -18.17 0.53
N PRO A 58 7.31 -18.18 1.66
CA PRO A 58 7.54 -19.45 2.33
C PRO A 58 6.17 -20.08 2.55
N LEU A 59 5.95 -21.25 1.93
CA LEU A 59 4.79 -22.11 2.08
C LEU A 59 4.71 -22.70 3.50
N GLU A 60 4.94 -21.88 4.53
CA GLU A 60 4.24 -22.11 5.78
C GLU A 60 2.82 -21.61 5.52
N LYS A 61 1.93 -22.52 5.13
CA LYS A 61 0.48 -22.27 5.12
C LYS A 61 0.15 -21.58 6.46
N PRO A 62 -0.15 -20.27 6.50
CA PRO A 62 -0.72 -19.71 7.70
C PRO A 62 -2.13 -20.27 7.67
N SER A 63 -2.36 -21.26 8.54
CA SER A 63 -3.68 -21.83 8.79
C SER A 63 -4.70 -20.70 8.71
N LEU A 64 -5.70 -20.84 7.83
CA LEU A 64 -6.83 -19.91 7.70
C LEU A 64 -7.58 -19.69 9.04
N MET A 65 -7.17 -20.37 10.11
CA MET A 65 -7.84 -20.46 11.40
C MET A 65 -6.94 -20.26 12.63
N THR A 66 -5.63 -20.01 12.53
CA THR A 66 -4.91 -19.57 13.74
C THR A 66 -5.13 -18.08 13.88
N ALA A 67 -6.19 -17.71 14.61
CA ALA A 67 -6.24 -16.42 15.26
C ALA A 67 -4.87 -16.18 15.88
N SER A 68 -4.11 -15.23 15.33
CA SER A 68 -2.83 -14.85 15.91
C SER A 68 -3.09 -14.53 17.37
N THR A 69 -2.25 -15.08 18.24
CA THR A 69 -2.36 -14.78 19.66
C THR A 69 -2.27 -13.27 19.84
N LYS A 70 -2.93 -12.71 20.87
CA LYS A 70 -2.84 -11.27 21.15
C LYS A 70 -1.38 -10.80 21.24
N GLU A 71 -0.50 -11.66 21.72
CA GLU A 71 0.94 -11.42 21.84
C GLU A 71 1.64 -11.32 20.47
N GLU A 72 1.32 -12.21 19.52
CA GLU A 72 1.79 -12.11 18.13
C GLU A 72 1.27 -10.84 17.44
N GLN A 73 0.00 -10.49 17.64
CA GLN A 73 -0.58 -9.27 17.08
C GLN A 73 0.13 -8.01 17.58
N ILE A 74 0.40 -7.93 18.88
CA ILE A 74 1.17 -6.82 19.47
C ILE A 74 2.57 -6.76 18.86
N SER A 75 3.23 -7.91 18.67
CA SER A 75 4.56 -7.96 18.05
C SER A 75 4.56 -7.43 16.61
N TYR A 76 3.54 -7.74 15.80
CA TYR A 76 3.45 -7.22 14.43
C TYR A 76 3.20 -5.71 14.40
N ILE A 77 2.34 -5.21 15.29
CA ILE A 77 2.07 -3.76 15.40
C ILE A 77 3.33 -3.02 15.82
N ASP A 78 4.07 -3.54 16.81
CA ASP A 78 5.30 -2.90 17.29
C ASP A 78 6.42 -2.93 16.24
N ASP A 79 6.54 -4.03 15.48
CA ASP A 79 7.48 -4.10 14.35
C ASP A 79 7.08 -3.12 13.23
N ALA A 80 5.80 -3.05 12.88
CA ALA A 80 5.29 -2.09 11.90
C ALA A 80 5.59 -0.66 12.32
N LYS A 81 5.31 -0.26 13.57
CA LYS A 81 5.63 1.06 14.10
C LYS A 81 7.12 1.41 13.98
N LYS A 82 8.01 0.49 14.38
CA LYS A 82 9.46 0.69 14.25
C LYS A 82 9.90 0.87 12.80
N ARG A 83 9.32 0.11 11.87
CA ARG A 83 9.60 0.27 10.44
C ARG A 83 9.09 1.60 9.91
N MET A 84 7.92 2.06 10.34
CA MET A 84 7.38 3.37 9.97
C MET A 84 8.27 4.51 10.46
N GLU A 85 8.69 4.49 11.73
CA GLU A 85 9.62 5.46 12.29
C GLU A 85 10.94 5.50 11.49
N LYS A 86 11.47 4.33 11.12
CA LYS A 86 12.67 4.23 10.30
C LYS A 86 12.50 4.89 8.92
N HIS A 87 11.38 4.64 8.25
CA HIS A 87 11.12 5.21 6.91
C HIS A 87 10.74 6.69 6.95
N HIS A 88 10.12 7.15 8.04
CA HIS A 88 9.87 8.57 8.27
C HIS A 88 11.17 9.33 8.52
N ALA A 89 12.10 8.77 9.29
CA ALA A 89 13.40 9.36 9.60
C ALA A 89 14.46 9.20 8.48
N TYR A 90 14.14 8.52 7.38
CA TYR A 90 15.07 8.31 6.28
C TYR A 90 15.30 9.63 5.52
N PRO A 91 16.55 10.13 5.38
CA PRO A 91 16.84 11.36 4.65
C PRO A 91 16.90 11.10 3.13
N PRO A 92 15.90 11.53 2.32
CA PRO A 92 15.83 11.16 0.91
C PRO A 92 16.78 11.97 0.02
N THR A 93 17.24 11.33 -1.04
CA THR A 93 17.87 11.94 -2.22
C THR A 93 16.84 12.15 -3.33
N ASP A 94 17.20 12.88 -4.40
CA ASP A 94 16.23 13.23 -5.48
C ASP A 94 15.59 12.02 -6.16
N ASN A 95 16.32 10.90 -6.25
CA ASN A 95 15.85 9.69 -6.92
C ASN A 95 15.16 8.71 -5.97
N ASP A 96 15.21 8.97 -4.65
CA ASP A 96 14.53 8.14 -3.68
C ASP A 96 13.02 8.28 -3.83
N TRP A 97 12.33 7.17 -3.60
CA TRP A 97 10.89 7.09 -3.64
C TRP A 97 10.29 7.50 -2.30
N GLY A 98 9.11 8.10 -2.36
CA GLY A 98 8.33 8.50 -1.21
C GLY A 98 6.89 8.03 -1.33
N LEU A 99 6.23 8.00 -0.18
CA LEU A 99 4.80 7.74 -0.01
C LEU A 99 4.28 8.79 0.97
N PHE A 100 3.20 9.48 0.63
CA PHE A 100 2.41 10.23 1.59
C PHE A 100 1.11 9.49 1.86
N CYS A 101 0.88 9.16 3.13
CA CYS A 101 -0.37 8.59 3.58
C CYS A 101 -0.82 9.21 4.90
N TYR A 102 -2.14 9.25 5.11
CA TYR A 102 -2.74 9.71 6.35
C TYR A 102 -3.55 8.62 7.02
N THR A 103 -3.68 8.71 8.34
CA THR A 103 -4.49 7.78 9.11
C THR A 103 -5.97 8.00 8.82
N ASP A 104 -6.66 6.95 8.41
CA ASP A 104 -8.10 6.98 8.07
C ASP A 104 -8.98 6.71 9.30
N ALA A 105 -8.46 7.06 10.48
CA ALA A 105 -9.16 6.92 11.74
C ALA A 105 -10.22 8.02 11.88
N SER A 106 -11.20 7.84 12.77
CA SER A 106 -12.16 8.91 13.07
C SER A 106 -11.45 10.15 13.63
N PRO A 107 -11.87 11.38 13.28
CA PRO A 107 -11.23 12.62 13.78
C PRO A 107 -11.13 12.70 15.31
N GLY A 108 -12.08 12.10 16.03
CA GLY A 108 -12.09 12.08 17.50
C GLY A 108 -10.97 11.27 18.17
N ILE A 109 -10.18 10.50 17.42
CA ILE A 109 -9.05 9.71 17.92
C ILE A 109 -7.73 10.06 17.22
N GLY A 110 -7.65 11.23 16.56
CA GLY A 110 -6.44 11.68 15.87
C GLY A 110 -6.32 11.23 14.42
N GLY A 111 -7.44 10.91 13.77
CA GLY A 111 -7.46 10.66 12.32
C GLY A 111 -7.22 11.91 11.48
N GLY A 112 -6.69 11.71 10.27
CA GLY A 112 -6.42 12.79 9.31
C GLY A 112 -5.00 13.35 9.33
N VAL A 113 -4.15 12.91 10.26
CA VAL A 113 -2.71 13.26 10.30
C VAL A 113 -1.98 12.44 9.24
N GLY A 114 -1.25 13.13 8.37
CA GLY A 114 -0.47 12.56 7.27
C GLY A 114 1.02 12.63 7.53
N ALA A 115 1.77 11.74 6.88
CA ALA A 115 3.24 11.77 6.94
C ALA A 115 3.86 11.27 5.64
N PHE A 116 5.06 11.79 5.35
CA PHE A 116 5.93 11.24 4.32
C PHE A 116 6.79 10.10 4.85
N TYR A 117 6.86 9.02 4.08
CA TYR A 117 7.77 7.89 4.26
C TYR A 117 8.66 7.79 3.04
N TRP A 118 9.96 7.60 3.26
CA TRP A 118 10.96 7.60 2.19
C TRP A 118 11.68 6.26 2.07
N PHE A 119 12.07 5.94 0.84
CA PHE A 119 12.51 4.62 0.41
C PHE A 119 13.57 4.73 -0.69
N SER A 120 14.52 3.81 -0.70
CA SER A 120 15.55 3.74 -1.76
C SER A 120 14.99 3.38 -3.14
N SER A 121 13.81 2.75 -3.20
CA SER A 121 13.23 2.28 -4.45
C SER A 121 11.70 2.17 -4.39
N ARG A 122 11.10 2.09 -5.58
CA ARG A 122 9.67 1.76 -5.73
C ARG A 122 9.30 0.41 -5.11
N GLU A 123 10.19 -0.57 -5.20
CA GLU A 123 9.93 -1.91 -4.66
C GLU A 123 9.88 -1.92 -3.12
N ASP A 124 10.63 -1.02 -2.49
CA ASP A 124 10.58 -0.80 -1.05
C ASP A 124 9.25 -0.14 -0.64
N VAL A 125 8.71 0.79 -1.45
CA VAL A 125 7.36 1.35 -1.24
C VAL A 125 6.31 0.24 -1.28
N PHE A 126 6.36 -0.62 -2.30
CA PHE A 126 5.44 -1.76 -2.43
C PHE A 126 5.55 -2.74 -1.26
N SER A 127 6.77 -3.05 -0.84
CA SER A 127 7.01 -3.91 0.32
C SER A 127 6.45 -3.28 1.61
N PHE A 128 6.62 -1.97 1.79
CA PHE A 128 6.07 -1.24 2.91
C PHE A 128 4.53 -1.25 2.92
N ILE A 129 3.90 -1.02 1.77
CA ILE A 129 2.44 -1.08 1.63
C ILE A 129 1.91 -2.45 2.04
N CYS A 130 2.54 -3.55 1.61
CA CYS A 130 2.06 -4.90 1.92
C CYS A 130 2.39 -5.36 3.36
N GLN A 131 3.52 -4.93 3.92
CA GLN A 131 4.06 -5.51 5.16
C GLN A 131 3.87 -4.61 6.39
N VAL A 132 3.67 -3.32 6.19
CA VAL A 132 3.66 -2.34 7.30
C VAL A 132 2.29 -1.71 7.45
N LEU A 133 1.72 -1.15 6.38
CA LEU A 133 0.44 -0.43 6.46
C LEU A 133 -0.72 -1.23 7.07
N PRO A 134 -0.94 -2.53 6.74
CA PRO A 134 -2.03 -3.32 7.33
C PRO A 134 -1.98 -3.44 8.85
N PHE A 135 -0.79 -3.26 9.43
CA PHE A 135 -0.53 -3.42 10.87
C PHE A 135 -0.32 -2.07 11.57
N HIS A 136 -0.45 -0.95 10.84
CA HIS A 136 -0.19 0.38 11.39
C HIS A 136 -1.25 0.81 12.41
N SER A 137 -2.52 0.61 12.09
CA SER A 137 -3.61 0.94 13.01
C SER A 137 -3.95 -0.26 13.88
N SER A 138 -4.22 -0.01 15.16
CA SER A 138 -4.89 -0.97 16.04
C SER A 138 -6.38 -1.05 15.67
N GLY A 139 -6.67 -1.25 14.38
CA GLY A 139 -8.01 -1.22 13.79
C GLY A 139 -9.00 -1.99 14.66
N HIS A 140 -10.27 -1.61 14.55
CA HIS A 140 -11.36 -2.27 15.28
C HIS A 140 -11.17 -3.79 15.26
N SER A 141 -11.53 -4.48 16.35
CA SER A 141 -11.27 -5.91 16.59
C SER A 141 -11.75 -6.90 15.51
N TYR A 142 -12.37 -6.40 14.45
CA TYR A 142 -12.90 -7.13 13.30
C TYR A 142 -12.03 -6.99 12.04
N ASP A 143 -11.08 -6.05 11.97
CA ASP A 143 -10.15 -5.95 10.85
C ASP A 143 -9.06 -7.02 10.96
N ASN A 144 -8.96 -7.90 9.95
CA ASN A 144 -7.91 -8.90 9.86
C ASN A 144 -6.72 -8.35 9.05
N PRO A 145 -5.61 -7.93 9.70
CA PRO A 145 -4.50 -7.30 9.01
C PRO A 145 -3.78 -8.26 8.05
N HIS A 146 -3.81 -9.57 8.31
CA HIS A 146 -3.24 -10.57 7.40
C HIS A 146 -4.09 -10.74 6.13
N LEU A 147 -5.41 -10.60 6.24
CA LEU A 147 -6.30 -10.59 5.08
C LEU A 147 -6.01 -9.37 4.18
N LYS A 148 -5.92 -8.17 4.80
CA LYS A 148 -5.55 -6.93 4.09
C LYS A 148 -4.17 -7.06 3.44
N GLN A 149 -3.16 -7.54 4.16
CA GLN A 149 -1.83 -7.81 3.61
C GLN A 149 -1.87 -8.65 2.33
N ARG A 150 -2.66 -9.74 2.32
CA ARG A 150 -2.81 -10.60 1.13
C ARG A 150 -3.47 -9.84 -0.03
N GLN A 151 -4.56 -9.11 0.23
CA GLN A 151 -5.24 -8.30 -0.78
C GLN A 151 -4.29 -7.27 -1.41
N LEU A 152 -3.50 -6.57 -0.60
CA LEU A 152 -2.51 -5.61 -1.07
C LEU A 152 -1.42 -6.29 -1.92
N GLY A 153 -0.97 -7.48 -1.52
CA GLY A 153 0.00 -8.26 -2.30
C GLY A 153 -0.47 -8.56 -3.72
N VAL A 154 -1.75 -8.91 -3.89
CA VAL A 154 -2.36 -9.14 -5.21
C VAL A 154 -2.37 -7.87 -6.05
N ILE A 155 -2.78 -6.75 -5.46
CA ILE A 155 -2.86 -5.45 -6.15
C ILE A 155 -1.47 -4.99 -6.58
N VAL A 156 -0.49 -5.03 -5.66
CA VAL A 156 0.91 -4.67 -5.94
C VAL A 156 1.49 -5.53 -7.05
N GLU A 157 1.23 -6.84 -7.06
CA GLU A 157 1.73 -7.72 -8.11
C GLU A 157 1.10 -7.39 -9.47
N ALA A 158 -0.22 -7.14 -9.50
CA ALA A 158 -0.90 -6.70 -10.71
C ALA A 158 -0.31 -5.39 -11.26
N MET A 159 0.10 -4.46 -10.38
CA MET A 159 0.82 -3.25 -10.77
C MET A 159 2.21 -3.53 -11.32
N ARG A 160 2.99 -4.39 -10.64
CA ARG A 160 4.37 -4.76 -11.05
C ARG A 160 4.43 -5.33 -12.45
N ILE A 161 3.53 -6.24 -12.77
CA ILE A 161 3.49 -6.89 -14.08
C ILE A 161 2.77 -6.04 -15.15
N GLY A 162 2.29 -4.85 -14.78
CA GLY A 162 1.56 -3.94 -15.68
C GLY A 162 0.18 -4.45 -16.10
N ALA A 163 -0.46 -5.31 -15.29
CA ALA A 163 -1.83 -5.75 -15.53
C ALA A 163 -2.85 -4.64 -15.22
N ILE A 164 -2.54 -3.77 -14.26
CA ILE A 164 -3.29 -2.56 -13.94
C ILE A 164 -2.37 -1.33 -13.95
N SER A 165 -2.94 -0.15 -14.22
CA SER A 165 -2.20 1.11 -14.19
C SER A 165 -1.89 1.55 -12.76
N GLU A 166 -0.99 2.53 -12.60
CA GLU A 166 -0.68 3.07 -11.27
C GLU A 166 -1.87 3.78 -10.62
N ALA A 167 -2.65 4.52 -11.40
CA ALA A 167 -3.84 5.21 -10.91
C ALA A 167 -4.93 4.21 -10.46
N GLU A 168 -5.13 3.13 -11.23
CA GLU A 168 -6.07 2.06 -10.85
C GLU A 168 -5.56 1.30 -9.63
N GLY A 169 -4.28 0.96 -9.59
CA GLY A 169 -3.64 0.34 -8.44
C GLY A 169 -3.80 1.16 -7.16
N LEU A 170 -3.52 2.46 -7.21
CA LEU A 170 -3.72 3.37 -6.06
C LEU A 170 -5.17 3.37 -5.57
N SER A 171 -6.14 3.43 -6.48
CA SER A 171 -7.57 3.34 -6.15
C SER A 171 -7.91 2.03 -5.44
N GLN A 172 -7.40 0.89 -5.91
CA GLN A 172 -7.62 -0.42 -5.29
C GLN A 172 -6.90 -0.56 -3.93
N LEU A 173 -5.67 -0.06 -3.81
CA LEU A 173 -4.93 -0.06 -2.54
C LEU A 173 -5.69 0.73 -1.47
N ASN A 174 -6.19 1.92 -1.80
CA ASN A 174 -6.97 2.76 -0.89
C ASN A 174 -8.29 2.10 -0.46
N LYS A 175 -8.97 1.38 -1.37
CA LYS A 175 -10.15 0.56 -1.02
C LYS A 175 -9.80 -0.55 -0.03
N ALA A 176 -8.68 -1.23 -0.21
CA ALA A 176 -8.24 -2.29 0.71
C ALA A 176 -7.78 -1.74 2.08
N LEU A 177 -7.22 -0.54 2.09
CA LEU A 177 -6.72 0.15 3.29
C LEU A 177 -7.74 1.04 4.01
N VAL A 178 -9.02 1.00 3.61
CA VAL A 178 -10.11 1.67 4.33
C VAL A 178 -10.04 1.37 5.84
N ASN A 179 -10.23 2.43 6.65
CA ASN A 179 -10.13 2.44 8.12
C ASN A 179 -8.71 2.18 8.68
N VAL A 180 -7.69 2.10 7.83
CA VAL A 180 -6.28 1.93 8.22
C VAL A 180 -5.49 3.18 7.85
N CYS A 181 -5.33 3.42 6.54
CA CYS A 181 -4.64 4.59 6.02
C CYS A 181 -5.06 4.83 4.57
N GLN A 182 -4.97 6.09 4.13
CA GLN A 182 -5.19 6.44 2.74
C GLN A 182 -3.90 7.01 2.15
N ILE A 183 -3.53 6.52 0.97
CA ILE A 183 -2.38 6.98 0.22
C ILE A 183 -2.85 8.11 -0.71
N THR A 184 -2.27 9.29 -0.54
CA THR A 184 -2.57 10.46 -1.39
C THR A 184 -1.54 10.62 -2.50
N TRP A 185 -0.29 10.22 -2.24
CA TRP A 185 0.80 10.40 -3.19
C TRP A 185 1.88 9.33 -3.03
N TRP A 186 2.53 9.00 -4.14
CA TRP A 186 3.80 8.30 -4.20
C TRP A 186 4.62 8.82 -5.40
N GLY A 187 5.93 8.64 -5.36
CA GLY A 187 6.79 9.09 -6.44
C GLY A 187 8.20 9.38 -5.96
N THR A 188 9.02 9.99 -6.79
CA THR A 188 10.37 10.40 -6.38
C THR A 188 10.34 11.75 -5.68
N LEU A 189 11.31 12.02 -4.82
CA LEU A 189 11.49 13.36 -4.24
C LEU A 189 11.58 14.42 -5.34
N HIS A 190 12.30 14.13 -6.43
CA HIS A 190 12.36 15.00 -7.59
C HIS A 190 10.97 15.35 -8.14
N SER A 191 10.12 14.35 -8.39
CA SER A 191 8.75 14.59 -8.91
C SER A 191 7.87 15.37 -7.93
N LEU A 192 8.10 15.21 -6.63
CA LEU A 192 7.43 16.01 -5.60
C LEU A 192 7.85 17.49 -5.71
N THR A 193 9.16 17.76 -5.78
CA THR A 193 9.71 19.12 -5.89
C THR A 193 9.32 19.82 -7.20
N GLN A 194 9.16 19.08 -8.30
CA GLN A 194 8.66 19.64 -9.56
C GLN A 194 7.17 20.03 -9.48
N GLY A 195 6.41 19.43 -8.55
CA GLY A 195 4.96 19.58 -8.47
C GLY A 195 4.24 18.91 -9.65
N ASP A 196 4.68 17.70 -10.02
CA ASP A 196 4.18 16.94 -11.20
C ASP A 196 2.76 16.37 -11.02
N SER A 197 2.21 16.45 -9.81
CA SER A 197 0.85 16.02 -9.47
C SER A 197 0.11 17.11 -8.70
N PRO A 198 -1.23 17.10 -8.66
CA PRO A 198 -1.99 18.07 -7.87
C PRO A 198 -1.55 18.13 -6.40
N PHE A 199 -1.38 16.97 -5.75
CA PHE A 199 -0.86 16.91 -4.38
C PHE A 199 0.57 17.47 -4.28
N ALA A 200 1.47 17.10 -5.20
CA ALA A 200 2.83 17.65 -5.19
C ALA A 200 2.84 19.18 -5.33
N ARG A 201 1.94 19.74 -6.14
CA ARG A 201 1.77 21.18 -6.27
C ARG A 201 1.30 21.81 -4.95
N GLU A 202 0.33 21.21 -4.28
CA GLU A 202 -0.14 21.68 -2.97
C GLU A 202 0.98 21.70 -1.93
N VAL A 203 1.85 20.68 -1.91
CA VAL A 203 3.00 20.61 -0.99
C VAL A 203 4.02 21.71 -1.32
N VAL A 204 4.33 21.93 -2.60
CA VAL A 204 5.22 23.01 -3.05
C VAL A 204 4.65 24.37 -2.68
N ASP A 205 3.39 24.64 -3.01
CA ASP A 205 2.72 25.92 -2.73
C ASP A 205 2.69 26.21 -1.22
N ALA A 206 2.47 25.18 -0.39
CA ALA A 206 2.51 25.30 1.07
C ALA A 206 3.90 25.68 1.59
N PHE A 207 4.96 25.08 1.03
CA PHE A 207 6.34 25.44 1.40
C PHE A 207 6.68 26.87 1.01
N GLU A 208 6.35 27.27 -0.23
CA GLU A 208 6.63 28.62 -0.73
C GLU A 208 5.90 29.70 0.08
N ALA A 209 4.65 29.41 0.48
CA ALA A 209 3.87 30.28 1.35
C ALA A 209 4.50 30.43 2.75
N GLN A 210 5.03 29.35 3.34
CA GLN A 210 5.63 29.37 4.67
C GLN A 210 7.00 30.06 4.69
N HIS A 211 7.80 29.92 3.63
CA HIS A 211 9.18 30.42 3.57
C HIS A 211 9.32 31.74 2.82
N MET A 212 8.23 32.26 2.23
CA MET A 212 8.23 33.45 1.36
C MET A 212 9.30 33.38 0.26
N ALA A 213 9.56 32.19 -0.24
CA ALA A 213 10.60 31.90 -1.23
C ALA A 213 10.08 30.87 -2.23
N THR A 214 10.38 31.07 -3.52
CA THR A 214 10.02 30.14 -4.59
C THR A 214 11.04 29.01 -4.68
N ILE A 215 10.58 27.80 -4.96
CA ILE A 215 11.45 26.67 -5.29
C ILE A 215 12.04 26.92 -6.69
N GLU A 216 13.33 27.23 -6.75
CA GLU A 216 14.09 27.30 -7.99
C GLU A 216 14.93 26.02 -8.15
N LEU A 217 14.71 25.31 -9.24
CA LEU A 217 15.42 24.06 -9.54
C LEU A 217 16.66 24.34 -10.43
N PRO A 218 17.82 23.73 -10.14
CA PRO A 218 18.09 22.81 -9.03
C PRO A 218 18.17 23.54 -7.68
N LEU A 219 17.64 22.90 -6.62
CA LEU A 219 17.69 23.43 -5.26
C LEU A 219 19.15 23.61 -4.80
N THR A 220 19.44 24.74 -4.16
CA THR A 220 20.69 24.91 -3.42
C THR A 220 20.73 23.99 -2.20
N ASP A 221 21.92 23.70 -1.65
CA ASP A 221 22.05 22.85 -0.45
C ASP A 221 21.23 23.40 0.74
N ALA A 222 21.19 24.73 0.90
CA ALA A 222 20.40 25.39 1.95
C ALA A 222 18.89 25.19 1.73
N GLN A 223 18.38 25.48 0.53
CA GLN A 223 16.97 25.26 0.20
C GLN A 223 16.59 23.78 0.28
N ARG A 224 17.50 22.88 -0.09
CA ARG A 224 17.29 21.43 0.06
C ARG A 224 17.11 21.05 1.52
N GLN A 225 17.92 21.58 2.43
CA GLN A 225 17.77 21.32 3.86
C GLN A 225 16.45 21.87 4.41
N GLU A 226 16.06 23.09 4.03
CA GLU A 226 14.78 23.69 4.41
C GLU A 226 13.59 22.88 3.88
N TRP A 227 13.66 22.45 2.62
CA TRP A 227 12.63 21.61 1.99
C TRP A 227 12.48 20.26 2.71
N LEU A 228 13.59 19.57 3.02
CA LEU A 228 13.55 18.30 3.74
C LEU A 228 13.02 18.46 5.17
N ALA A 229 13.38 19.56 5.86
CA ALA A 229 12.85 19.87 7.17
C ALA A 229 11.33 20.11 7.11
N PHE A 230 10.86 20.89 6.13
CA PHE A 230 9.43 21.11 5.90
C PHE A 230 8.68 19.79 5.66
N LEU A 231 9.19 18.93 4.77
CA LEU A 231 8.57 17.64 4.48
C LEU A 231 8.50 16.72 5.70
N SER A 232 9.45 16.83 6.64
CA SER A 232 9.44 16.05 7.89
C SER A 232 8.34 16.48 8.86
N GLU A 233 7.84 17.71 8.73
CA GLU A 233 6.76 18.27 9.55
C GLU A 233 5.42 18.34 8.80
N TYR A 234 5.42 18.06 7.50
CA TYR A 234 4.25 18.16 6.65
C TYR A 234 3.22 17.08 6.96
N GLY A 235 2.00 17.51 7.33
CA GLY A 235 0.88 16.63 7.64
C GLY A 235 0.52 16.55 9.14
N LEU A 236 1.06 17.45 9.97
CA LEU A 236 0.62 17.70 11.36
C LEU A 236 -0.76 18.39 11.44
#